data_AF-Q462Q7-F1
#
_entry.id   AF-Q462Q7-F1
#
_cell.length_a   1.000
_cell.length_b   1.000
_cell.length_c   1.000
_cell.angle_alpha   90.00
_cell.angle_beta   90.00
_cell.angle_gamma   90.00
#
_symmetry.space_group_name_H-M   'P 1'
#
loop_
_entity.id
_entity.type
_entity.pdbx_description
1 polymer ?
#
loop_
_entity_poly.entity_id
_entity_poly.type
_entity_poly.pdbx_seq_one_letter_code
_entity_poly.pdbx_strand_id
1 'polypeptide(L)'
;MSFGSPGGRSVNIKPKPPERGSFPLDHDGECKFIISSYLQCLKKGGGVNDETCRKLAKSYLSCRMDHNLMAPECFENLGLVFDEDKKKREEASASTTAASESKKPST
;
A
#
# COMPACT_ATOMS: atom_id res chain seq x y z
N MET A 1 -26.40 -40.62 -29.53
CA MET A 1 -25.95 -40.87 -28.14
C MET A 1 -25.54 -39.52 -27.55
N SER A 2 -26.43 -38.88 -26.79
CA SER A 2 -26.18 -37.56 -26.20
C SER A 2 -25.50 -37.75 -24.83
N PHE A 3 -24.17 -37.60 -24.80
CA PHE A 3 -23.36 -37.76 -23.58
C PHE A 3 -23.29 -36.41 -22.84
N GLY A 4 -24.38 -36.07 -22.16
CA GLY A 4 -24.37 -35.01 -21.16
C GLY A 4 -23.85 -35.57 -19.83
N SER A 5 -22.62 -35.21 -19.46
CA SER A 5 -22.10 -35.45 -18.11
C SER A 5 -22.04 -34.11 -17.35
N PRO A 6 -23.05 -33.77 -16.53
CA PRO A 6 -23.09 -32.54 -15.74
C PRO A 6 -22.19 -32.70 -14.51
N GLY A 7 -20.94 -32.23 -14.63
CA GLY A 7 -19.94 -32.35 -13.57
C GLY A 7 -18.89 -31.25 -13.61
N GLY A 8 -19.26 -30.03 -14.04
CA GLY A 8 -18.40 -28.85 -14.00
C GLY A 8 -18.17 -28.36 -12.57
N ARG A 9 -17.54 -29.17 -11.72
CA ARG A 9 -17.02 -28.72 -10.42
C ARG A 9 -15.91 -27.73 -10.75
N SER A 10 -16.11 -26.46 -10.41
CA SER A 10 -15.07 -25.46 -10.31
C SER A 10 -13.98 -26.01 -9.40
N VAL A 11 -12.97 -26.62 -10.02
CA VAL A 11 -11.79 -27.11 -9.32
C VAL A 11 -11.19 -25.90 -8.62
N ASN A 12 -11.17 -25.94 -7.28
CA ASN A 12 -10.46 -24.98 -6.46
C ASN A 12 -8.97 -25.19 -6.71
N ILE A 13 -8.50 -24.75 -7.88
CA ILE A 13 -7.09 -24.66 -8.17
C ILE A 13 -6.67 -23.42 -7.39
N LYS A 14 -6.12 -23.62 -6.20
CA LYS A 14 -5.28 -22.60 -5.58
C LYS A 14 -4.22 -22.29 -6.64
N PRO A 15 -4.22 -21.12 -7.27
CA PRO A 15 -3.24 -20.82 -8.29
C PRO A 15 -1.88 -21.01 -7.63
N LYS A 16 -1.06 -21.91 -8.17
CA LYS A 16 0.34 -21.99 -7.73
C LYS A 16 0.92 -20.59 -7.96
N PRO A 17 1.53 -19.97 -6.93
CA PRO A 17 2.15 -18.68 -7.12
C PRO A 17 3.11 -18.78 -8.31
N PRO A 18 3.12 -17.78 -9.22
CA PRO A 18 4.01 -17.83 -10.37
C PRO A 18 5.46 -17.95 -9.89
N GLU A 19 6.29 -18.68 -10.64
CA GLU A 19 7.73 -18.87 -10.37
C GLU A 19 8.45 -17.52 -10.16
N ARG A 20 7.93 -16.44 -10.75
CA ARG A 20 8.45 -15.07 -10.64
C ARG A 20 7.75 -14.19 -9.60
N GLY A 21 7.15 -14.80 -8.57
CA GLY A 21 6.69 -14.13 -7.33
C GLY A 21 5.60 -13.06 -7.52
N SER A 22 5.16 -12.46 -6.40
CA SER A 22 4.66 -11.08 -6.45
C SER A 22 5.81 -10.19 -6.93
N PHE A 23 5.50 -9.10 -7.63
CA PHE A 23 6.44 -8.18 -8.28
C PHE A 23 7.80 -8.07 -7.55
N PRO A 24 8.96 -7.97 -8.23
CA PRO A 24 10.28 -7.95 -7.58
C PRO A 24 10.43 -6.96 -6.42
N LEU A 25 9.70 -5.84 -6.43
CA LEU A 25 9.68 -4.86 -5.33
C LEU A 25 8.74 -5.22 -4.15
N ASP A 26 7.94 -6.27 -4.23
CA ASP A 26 7.03 -6.76 -3.18
C ASP A 26 7.42 -8.16 -2.69
N HIS A 27 8.69 -8.57 -2.90
CA HIS A 27 9.17 -9.89 -2.51
C HIS A 27 9.12 -10.10 -0.99
N ASP A 28 9.64 -9.13 -0.24
CA ASP A 28 9.83 -9.27 1.22
C ASP A 28 8.56 -8.95 2.01
N GLY A 29 7.60 -8.27 1.39
CA GLY A 29 6.31 -7.96 2.02
C GLY A 29 6.45 -7.08 3.26
N GLU A 30 7.42 -6.16 3.29
CA GLU A 30 7.71 -5.25 4.41
C GLU A 30 6.43 -4.57 4.95
N CYS A 31 5.58 -4.06 4.04
CA CYS A 31 4.35 -3.37 4.40
C CYS A 31 3.09 -4.26 4.36
N LYS A 32 3.25 -5.59 4.34
CA LYS A 32 2.15 -6.56 4.15
C LYS A 32 1.14 -6.56 5.30
N PHE A 33 1.59 -6.30 6.52
CA PHE A 33 0.72 -6.25 7.70
C PHE A 33 -0.22 -5.04 7.68
N ILE A 34 0.22 -3.92 7.11
CA ILE A 34 -0.58 -2.70 7.01
C ILE A 34 -1.63 -2.87 5.89
N ILE A 35 -1.21 -3.34 4.71
CA ILE A 35 -2.13 -3.53 3.58
C ILE A 35 -3.20 -4.58 3.89
N SER A 36 -2.88 -5.65 4.61
CA SER A 36 -3.88 -6.64 5.01
C SER A 36 -4.95 -6.03 5.91
N SER A 37 -4.54 -5.17 6.85
CA SER A 37 -5.44 -4.41 7.71
C SER A 37 -6.29 -3.42 6.91
N TYR A 38 -5.69 -2.70 5.95
CA TYR A 38 -6.41 -1.79 5.06
C TYR A 38 -7.45 -2.53 4.21
N LEU A 39 -7.08 -3.65 3.59
CA LEU A 39 -8.00 -4.47 2.81
C LEU A 39 -9.11 -5.05 3.68
N GLN A 40 -8.83 -5.43 4.93
CA GLN A 40 -9.86 -5.85 5.87
C GLN A 40 -10.81 -4.71 6.21
N CYS A 41 -10.29 -3.49 6.37
CA CYS A 41 -11.09 -2.29 6.62
C CYS A 41 -12.05 -2.02 5.45
N LEU A 42 -11.53 -2.00 4.22
CA LEU A 42 -12.35 -1.83 3.02
C LEU A 42 -13.44 -2.89 2.90
N LYS A 43 -13.10 -4.16 3.18
CA LYS A 43 -14.08 -5.26 3.14
C LYS A 43 -15.20 -5.08 4.18
N LYS A 44 -14.88 -4.56 5.37
CA LYS A 44 -15.88 -4.27 6.42
C LYS A 44 -16.82 -3.14 6.00
N GLY A 45 -16.30 -2.10 5.35
CA GLY A 45 -17.09 -0.98 4.84
C GLY A 45 -17.82 -1.25 3.52
N GLY A 46 -17.74 -2.46 2.94
CA GLY A 46 -18.33 -2.73 1.63
C GLY A 46 -17.68 -1.95 0.48
N GLY A 47 -16.39 -1.58 0.62
CA GLY A 47 -15.63 -0.82 -0.36
C GLY A 47 -15.64 0.70 -0.15
N VAL A 48 -16.35 1.21 0.86
CA VAL A 48 -16.26 2.62 1.23
C VAL A 48 -14.94 2.89 1.96
N ASN A 49 -14.29 4.00 1.62
CA ASN A 49 -13.07 4.44 2.28
C ASN A 49 -13.41 5.32 3.48
N ASP A 50 -13.69 4.70 4.62
CA ASP A 50 -13.89 5.41 5.89
C ASP A 50 -12.59 6.06 6.38
N GLU A 51 -12.69 7.04 7.28
CA GLU A 51 -11.54 7.73 7.89
C GLU A 51 -10.55 6.75 8.54
N THR A 52 -11.03 5.65 9.12
CA THR A 52 -10.20 4.58 9.68
C THR A 52 -9.39 3.86 8.60
N CYS A 53 -10.02 3.53 7.47
CA CYS A 53 -9.34 2.89 6.34
C CYS A 53 -8.36 3.86 5.68
N ARG A 54 -8.71 5.14 5.58
CA ARG A 54 -7.80 6.18 5.08
C ARG A 54 -6.55 6.26 5.96
N LYS A 55 -6.67 6.25 7.30
CA LYS A 55 -5.51 6.23 8.22
C LYS A 55 -4.57 5.05 7.97
N LEU A 56 -5.13 3.87 7.67
CA LEU A 56 -4.35 2.68 7.26
C LEU A 56 -3.70 2.83 5.88
N ALA A 57 -4.37 3.47 4.92
CA ALA A 57 -3.78 3.78 3.62
C ALA A 57 -2.57 4.73 3.77
N LYS A 58 -2.68 5.74 4.64
CA LYS A 58 -1.60 6.67 4.93
C LYS A 58 -0.38 5.97 5.52
N SER A 59 -0.57 5.10 6.51
CA SER A 59 0.55 4.33 7.08
C SER A 59 1.14 3.33 6.08
N TYR A 60 0.31 2.74 5.21
CA TYR A 60 0.79 1.85 4.16
C TYR A 60 1.70 2.58 3.16
N LEU A 61 1.27 3.75 2.68
CA LEU A 61 2.08 4.55 1.75
C LEU A 61 3.34 5.09 2.43
N SER A 62 3.24 5.51 3.69
CA SER A 62 4.41 5.93 4.47
C SER A 62 5.44 4.80 4.62
N CYS A 63 4.99 3.57 4.90
CA CYS A 63 5.87 2.40 4.97
C CYS A 63 6.57 2.16 3.62
N ARG A 64 5.86 2.33 2.50
CA ARG A 64 6.48 2.18 1.17
C ARG A 64 7.52 3.26 0.88
N MET A 65 7.34 4.48 1.37
CA MET A 65 8.32 5.56 1.21
C MET A 65 9.57 5.29 2.07
N ASP A 66 9.38 4.83 3.31
CA ASP A 66 10.47 4.52 4.26
C ASP A 66 11.37 3.39 3.76
N HIS A 67 10.78 2.35 3.16
CA HIS A 67 11.52 1.23 2.59
C HIS A 67 11.97 1.46 1.14
N ASN A 68 11.92 2.69 0.63
CA ASN A 68 12.24 3.03 -0.78
C ASN A 68 11.44 2.22 -1.83
N LEU A 69 10.29 1.65 -1.47
CA LEU A 69 9.37 0.91 -2.37
C LEU A 69 8.43 1.83 -3.16
N MET A 70 8.51 3.14 -2.92
CA MET A 70 7.77 4.21 -3.57
C MET A 70 8.56 5.52 -3.44
N ALA A 71 8.50 6.40 -4.44
CA ALA A 71 9.08 7.74 -4.35
C ALA A 71 8.41 8.54 -3.22
N PRO A 72 9.17 9.39 -2.49
CA PRO A 72 8.59 10.25 -1.47
C PRO A 72 7.64 11.25 -2.14
N GLU A 73 6.35 11.17 -1.78
CA GLU A 73 5.28 11.99 -2.34
C GLU A 73 4.43 12.58 -1.21
N CYS A 74 3.86 13.77 -1.45
CA CYS A 74 2.95 14.39 -0.51
C CYS A 74 1.60 13.64 -0.49
N PHE A 75 1.06 13.39 0.71
CA PHE A 75 -0.22 12.68 0.86
C PHE A 75 -1.40 13.38 0.17
N GLU A 76 -1.36 14.71 0.01
CA GLU A 76 -2.38 15.47 -0.72
C GLU A 76 -2.39 15.13 -2.22
N ASN A 77 -1.21 14.97 -2.84
CA ASN A 77 -1.06 14.54 -4.23
C ASN A 77 -1.54 13.09 -4.44
N LEU A 78 -1.51 12.28 -3.38
CA LEU A 78 -2.03 10.92 -3.36
C LEU A 78 -3.54 10.85 -3.05
N GLY A 79 -4.22 12.00 -2.89
CA GLY A 79 -5.65 12.06 -2.55
C GLY A 79 -5.97 11.72 -1.08
N LEU A 80 -4.95 11.59 -0.23
CA LEU A 80 -5.07 11.31 1.19
C LEU A 80 -5.05 12.62 2.00
N VAL A 81 -6.14 13.39 1.90
CA VAL A 81 -6.35 14.59 2.70
C VAL A 81 -7.18 14.25 3.93
N PHE A 82 -6.59 14.38 5.12
CA PHE A 82 -7.29 14.33 6.41
C PHE A 82 -7.37 15.72 7.01
N ASP A 83 -8.46 15.98 7.74
CA ASP A 83 -8.67 17.25 8.46
C ASP A 83 -7.59 17.47 9.54
N GLU A 84 -7.15 16.40 10.20
CA GLU A 84 -6.10 16.42 11.24
C GLU A 84 -4.74 16.89 10.67
N ASP A 85 -4.44 16.49 9.44
CA ASP A 85 -3.18 16.87 8.77
C ASP A 85 -3.17 18.33 8.34
N LYS A 86 -4.34 18.93 8.07
CA LYS A 86 -4.44 20.34 7.70
C LYS A 86 -3.87 21.24 8.80
N LYS A 87 -3.93 20.79 10.05
CA LYS A 87 -3.34 21.47 11.21
C LYS A 87 -1.86 21.17 11.38
N LYS A 88 -1.40 19.94 11.06
CA LYS A 88 0.02 19.55 11.16
C LYS A 88 0.90 20.14 10.03
N ARG A 89 0.30 20.59 8.92
CA ARG A 89 0.99 21.15 7.76
C ARG A 89 1.61 22.53 7.99
N GLU A 90 1.12 23.32 8.94
CA GLU A 90 1.78 24.60 9.29
C GLU A 90 3.19 24.36 9.86
N GLU A 91 3.42 23.22 10.53
CA GLU A 91 4.75 22.78 11.01
C GLU A 91 5.50 21.91 9.99
N ALA A 92 4.82 21.02 9.26
CA ALA A 92 5.50 20.07 8.36
C ALA A 92 5.99 20.70 7.05
N SER A 93 5.32 21.74 6.55
CA SER A 93 5.82 22.49 5.38
C SER A 93 7.10 23.28 5.68
N ALA A 94 7.46 23.46 6.95
CA ALA A 94 8.75 24.04 7.36
C ALA A 94 9.88 23.00 7.46
N SER A 95 9.57 21.69 7.52
CA SER A 95 10.57 20.64 7.74
C SER A 95 11.08 19.96 6.46
N THR A 96 10.62 20.37 5.27
CA THR A 96 11.15 19.82 3.99
C THR A 96 12.33 20.64 3.43
N THR A 97 12.99 21.47 4.24
CA THR A 97 14.23 22.16 3.83
C THR A 97 15.48 21.77 4.62
N ALA A 98 15.53 20.56 5.18
CA ALA A 98 16.77 20.05 5.78
C ALA A 98 16.96 18.55 5.56
N ALA A 99 18.12 18.22 4.99
CA ALA A 99 18.78 16.91 4.97
C ALA A 99 18.34 15.88 3.90
N SER A 100 18.76 16.13 2.66
CA SER A 100 19.45 15.11 1.87
C SER A 100 20.60 15.74 1.09
N GLU A 101 21.56 16.32 1.82
CA GLU A 101 22.94 16.38 1.32
C GLU A 101 23.57 15.02 1.62
N SER A 102 23.36 14.07 0.70
CA SER A 102 24.22 12.91 0.58
C SER A 102 25.42 13.30 -0.27
N LYS A 103 26.51 13.74 0.37
CA LYS A 103 27.85 13.43 -0.14
C LYS A 103 28.87 13.44 0.98
N LYS A 104 29.26 12.22 1.39
CA LYS A 104 30.54 11.97 2.07
C LYS A 104 31.68 12.65 1.28
N PRO A 105 32.67 13.27 1.96
CA PRO A 105 33.95 13.57 1.34
C PRO A 105 34.66 12.23 1.10
N SER A 106 35.02 11.94 -0.14
CA SER A 106 35.96 10.87 -0.46
C SER A 106 37.32 11.51 -0.69
N THR A 107 38.29 11.00 0.07
CA THR A 107 39.73 11.27 0.12
C THR A 107 40.38 11.55 -1.23
#